data_AF-A0A847I4J9-F1
#
_entry.id   AF-A0A847I4J9-F1
#
_cell.length_a   1.000
_cell.length_b   1.000
_cell.length_c   1.000
_cell.angle_alpha   90.00
_cell.angle_beta   90.00
_cell.angle_gamma   90.00
#
_symmetry.space_group_name_H-M   'P 1'
#
loop_
_entity.id
_entity.type
_entity.pdbx_description
1 polymer ?
#
loop_
_entity_poly.entity_id
_entity_poly.type
_entity_poly.pdbx_seq_one_letter_code
_entity_poly.pdbx_strand_id
1 'polypeptide(L)'
;MDADKRHYLKQNELAEALTKLRNLSSHREVLYWLVAVAVVLLAVVGYRGWGSLQASLAAKSWHEFSQVSQKVQSKTVGALDEMRGIISNASNPTLAASARIQLAAALRESATQTGTIDQAALQESIEVLKPLLNEPGLSPTLAGAAALSLASSYETLRQFDEAEHVYNIILSNQQRFAGTNYVNVAAERLETLPELRKPVEFAAGLPPPPTGMPTVTVQQPGSTSPMQLDV
;
A
#
# COMPACT_ATOMS: atom_id res chain seq x y z
N MET A 1 55.48 66.38 13.57
CA MET A 1 56.34 65.54 12.70
C MET A 1 55.99 64.04 12.86
N ASP A 2 54.71 63.67 12.93
CA ASP A 2 54.27 62.29 13.29
C ASP A 2 53.13 61.74 12.41
N ALA A 3 52.73 62.46 11.36
CA ALA A 3 51.70 62.03 10.41
C ALA A 3 52.30 61.19 9.26
N ASP A 4 53.42 61.64 8.70
CA ASP A 4 54.03 61.01 7.52
C ASP A 4 54.57 59.59 7.79
N LYS A 5 55.07 59.32 9.01
CA LYS A 5 55.53 57.98 9.40
C LYS A 5 54.38 56.96 9.52
N ARG A 6 53.17 57.39 9.90
CA ARG A 6 52.00 56.49 10.04
C ARG A 6 51.40 56.11 8.69
N HIS A 7 51.49 57.00 7.70
CA HIS A 7 51.06 56.71 6.33
C HIS A 7 51.99 55.70 5.64
N TYR A 8 53.30 55.78 5.89
CA TYR A 8 54.28 54.82 5.34
C TYR A 8 54.08 53.40 5.90
N LEU A 9 53.79 53.27 7.20
CA LEU A 9 53.50 51.97 7.83
C LEU A 9 52.22 51.33 7.27
N LYS A 10 51.15 52.11 7.04
CA LYS A 10 49.91 51.59 6.44
C LYS A 10 50.07 51.18 4.98
N GLN A 11 50.90 51.89 4.22
CA GLN A 11 51.16 51.56 2.82
C GLN A 11 51.99 50.27 2.71
N ASN A 12 52.90 50.05 3.65
CA ASN A 12 53.68 48.83 3.76
C ASN A 12 52.82 47.64 4.20
N GLU A 13 51.90 47.83 5.16
CA GLU A 13 50.94 46.80 5.59
C GLU A 13 49.95 46.39 4.49
N LEU A 14 49.47 47.33 3.67
CA LEU A 14 48.61 47.03 2.51
C LEU A 14 49.38 46.34 1.39
N ALA A 15 50.63 46.74 1.13
CA ALA A 15 51.50 46.07 0.17
C ALA A 15 51.85 44.65 0.63
N GLU A 16 52.06 44.45 1.93
CA GLU A 16 52.32 43.16 2.56
C GLU A 16 51.06 42.27 2.56
N ALA A 17 49.88 42.83 2.81
CA ALA A 17 48.61 42.11 2.70
C ALA A 17 48.30 41.68 1.25
N LEU A 18 48.57 42.55 0.27
CA LEU A 18 48.39 42.25 -1.16
C LEU A 18 49.41 41.22 -1.66
N THR A 19 50.64 41.25 -1.16
CA THR A 19 51.65 40.23 -1.50
C THR A 19 51.39 38.90 -0.81
N LYS A 20 50.86 38.88 0.42
CA LYS A 20 50.36 37.65 1.08
C LYS A 20 49.18 37.03 0.32
N LEU A 21 48.23 37.84 -0.15
CA LEU A 21 47.11 37.37 -0.98
C LEU A 21 47.58 36.84 -2.34
N ARG A 22 48.59 37.47 -2.94
CA ARG A 22 49.21 37.01 -4.19
C ARG A 22 50.00 35.70 -4.01
N ASN A 23 50.63 35.51 -2.85
CA ASN A 23 51.45 34.33 -2.56
C ASN A 23 50.64 33.10 -2.10
N LEU A 24 49.34 33.27 -1.79
CA LEU A 24 48.39 32.17 -1.64
C LEU A 24 48.06 31.48 -2.98
N SER A 25 48.62 31.95 -4.10
CA SER A 25 48.50 31.32 -5.42
C SER A 25 49.60 30.29 -5.71
N SER A 26 49.96 29.46 -4.72
CA SER A 26 50.59 28.17 -5.01
C SER A 26 49.60 27.39 -5.87
N HIS A 27 49.77 27.47 -7.20
CA HIS A 27 48.77 27.07 -8.20
C HIS A 27 48.25 25.64 -7.99
N ARG A 28 49.05 24.78 -7.34
CA ARG A 28 48.68 23.41 -6.95
C ARG A 28 47.80 23.33 -5.71
N GLU A 29 48.08 24.06 -4.63
CA GLU A 29 47.29 23.99 -3.39
C GLU A 29 45.90 24.60 -3.58
N VAL A 30 45.80 25.69 -4.34
CA VAL A 30 44.50 26.27 -4.72
C VAL A 30 43.73 25.30 -5.63
N LEU A 31 44.40 24.60 -6.55
CA LEU A 31 43.76 23.57 -7.38
C LEU A 31 43.24 22.40 -6.52
N TYR A 32 44.03 21.91 -5.56
CA TYR A 32 43.61 20.81 -4.69
C TYR A 32 42.38 21.18 -3.86
N TRP A 33 42.33 22.40 -3.32
CA TRP A 33 41.15 22.90 -2.61
C TRP A 33 39.94 23.05 -3.53
N LEU A 34 40.11 23.57 -4.74
CA LEU A 34 39.01 23.68 -5.72
C LEU A 34 38.46 22.30 -6.11
N VAL A 35 39.33 21.31 -6.34
CA VAL A 35 38.92 19.93 -6.65
C VAL A 35 38.21 19.30 -5.46
N ALA A 36 38.72 19.48 -4.24
CA ALA A 36 38.09 18.95 -3.03
C ALA A 36 36.68 19.54 -2.82
N VAL A 37 36.51 20.86 -3.01
CA VAL A 37 35.20 21.51 -2.94
C VAL A 37 34.26 21.02 -4.05
N ALA A 38 34.77 20.85 -5.28
CA ALA A 38 33.97 20.31 -6.38
C ALA A 38 33.50 18.88 -6.12
N VAL A 39 34.34 18.01 -5.55
CA VAL A 39 33.97 16.63 -5.18
C VAL A 39 32.90 16.64 -4.08
N VAL A 40 33.04 17.49 -3.05
CA VAL A 40 32.05 17.61 -1.99
C VAL A 40 30.72 18.15 -2.55
N LEU A 41 30.75 19.14 -3.44
CA LEU A 41 29.55 19.65 -4.10
C LEU A 41 28.88 18.58 -4.96
N LEU A 42 29.63 17.81 -5.74
CA LEU A 42 29.09 16.68 -6.51
C LEU A 42 28.50 15.60 -5.61
N ALA A 43 29.13 15.30 -4.48
CA ALA A 43 28.59 14.37 -3.49
C ALA A 43 27.28 14.88 -2.87
N VAL A 44 27.20 16.17 -2.54
CA VAL A 44 25.98 16.79 -1.96
C VAL A 44 24.86 16.88 -3.00
N VAL A 45 25.17 17.31 -4.23
CA VAL A 45 24.20 17.38 -5.33
C VAL A 45 23.73 15.98 -5.72
N GLY A 46 24.64 15.02 -5.79
CA GLY A 46 24.32 13.61 -6.00
C GLY A 46 23.39 13.08 -4.91
N TYR A 47 23.75 13.30 -3.64
CA TYR A 47 22.96 12.84 -2.49
C TYR A 47 21.57 13.47 -2.43
N ARG A 48 21.46 14.81 -2.56
CA ARG A 48 20.16 15.50 -2.53
C ARG A 48 19.34 15.27 -3.80
N GLY A 49 19.99 15.23 -4.96
CA GLY A 49 19.38 14.96 -6.24
C GLY A 49 18.73 13.57 -6.26
N TRP A 50 19.43 12.55 -5.75
CA TRP A 50 18.92 11.18 -5.67
C TRP A 50 17.64 11.08 -4.83
N GLY A 51 17.60 11.75 -3.67
CA GLY A 51 16.42 11.78 -2.81
C GLY A 51 15.21 12.45 -3.48
N SER A 52 15.44 13.57 -4.18
CA SER A 52 14.37 14.28 -4.90
C SER A 52 13.84 13.48 -6.10
N LEU A 53 14.72 12.78 -6.81
CA LEU A 53 14.35 11.96 -7.95
C LEU A 53 13.51 10.76 -7.49
N GLN A 54 13.93 10.07 -6.42
CA GLN A 54 13.16 8.97 -5.85
C GLN A 54 11.80 9.40 -5.32
N ALA A 55 11.70 10.58 -4.69
CA ALA A 55 10.42 11.12 -4.23
C ALA A 55 9.46 11.37 -5.42
N SER A 56 9.97 11.91 -6.54
CA SER A 56 9.15 12.15 -7.73
C SER A 56 8.68 10.87 -8.42
N LEU A 57 9.53 9.83 -8.45
CA LEU A 57 9.17 8.52 -8.98
C LEU A 57 8.13 7.82 -8.08
N ALA A 58 8.33 7.90 -6.77
CA ALA A 58 7.36 7.38 -5.80
C ALA A 58 5.99 8.06 -5.98
N ALA A 59 5.94 9.40 -6.07
CA ALA A 59 4.70 10.14 -6.25
C ALA A 59 3.95 9.74 -7.54
N LYS A 60 4.67 9.57 -8.66
CA LYS A 60 4.08 9.08 -9.91
C LYS A 60 3.50 7.67 -9.75
N SER A 61 4.25 6.75 -9.16
CA SER A 61 3.79 5.37 -8.96
C SER A 61 2.56 5.27 -8.04
N TRP A 62 2.48 6.12 -7.01
CA TRP A 62 1.28 6.21 -6.16
C TRP A 62 0.09 6.81 -6.88
N HIS A 63 0.33 7.78 -7.77
CA HIS A 63 -0.73 8.37 -8.58
C HIS A 63 -1.30 7.36 -9.59
N GLU A 64 -0.44 6.64 -10.31
CA GLU A 64 -0.84 5.56 -11.22
C GLU A 64 -1.63 4.48 -10.47
N PHE A 65 -1.13 4.04 -9.32
CA PHE A 65 -1.85 3.11 -8.45
C PHE A 65 -3.23 3.62 -8.05
N SER A 66 -3.35 4.90 -7.67
CA SER A 66 -4.66 5.47 -7.29
C SER A 66 -5.66 5.47 -8.45
N GLN A 67 -5.21 5.69 -9.68
CA GLN A 67 -6.07 5.66 -10.87
C GLN A 67 -6.54 4.23 -11.18
N VAL A 68 -5.62 3.26 -11.16
CA VAL A 68 -5.95 1.86 -11.39
C VAL A 68 -6.85 1.33 -10.27
N SER A 69 -6.58 1.70 -9.02
CA SER A 69 -7.44 1.44 -7.87
C SER A 69 -8.87 1.90 -8.10
N GLN A 70 -9.06 3.12 -8.61
CA GLN A 70 -10.41 3.62 -8.95
C GLN A 70 -11.07 2.81 -10.07
N LYS A 71 -10.31 2.42 -11.11
CA LYS A 71 -10.81 1.56 -12.19
C LYS A 71 -11.24 0.17 -11.68
N VAL A 72 -10.48 -0.40 -10.73
CA VAL A 72 -10.83 -1.67 -10.07
C VAL A 72 -12.13 -1.51 -9.29
N GLN A 73 -12.27 -0.42 -8.53
CA GLN A 73 -13.50 -0.14 -7.78
C GLN A 73 -14.72 0.07 -8.67
N SER A 74 -14.54 0.70 -9.84
CA SER A 74 -15.61 0.88 -10.84
C SER A 74 -15.82 -0.35 -11.73
N LYS A 75 -15.13 -1.46 -11.45
CA LYS A 75 -15.21 -2.74 -12.19
C LYS A 75 -14.94 -2.58 -13.69
N THR A 76 -14.00 -1.70 -14.03
CA THR A 76 -13.60 -1.46 -15.42
C THR A 76 -12.89 -2.70 -15.98
N VAL A 77 -13.22 -3.10 -17.21
CA VAL A 77 -12.58 -4.22 -17.91
C VAL A 77 -11.07 -3.96 -18.05
N GLY A 78 -10.25 -4.95 -17.71
CA GLY A 78 -8.78 -4.85 -17.76
C GLY A 78 -8.12 -4.18 -16.55
N ALA A 79 -8.89 -3.63 -15.61
CA ALA A 79 -8.32 -2.96 -14.43
C ALA A 79 -7.50 -3.90 -13.52
N LEU A 80 -7.87 -5.18 -13.45
CA LEU A 80 -7.09 -6.19 -12.71
C LEU A 80 -5.74 -6.47 -13.38
N ASP A 81 -5.68 -6.49 -14.71
CA ASP A 81 -4.41 -6.64 -15.44
C ASP A 81 -3.50 -5.43 -15.27
N GLU A 82 -4.07 -4.22 -15.31
CA GLU A 82 -3.33 -2.99 -14.97
C GLU A 82 -2.78 -3.06 -13.54
N MET A 83 -3.55 -3.58 -12.58
CA MET A 83 -3.11 -3.73 -11.19
C MET A 83 -1.97 -4.76 -11.07
N ARG A 84 -2.03 -5.88 -11.80
CA ARG A 84 -0.92 -6.84 -11.90
C ARG A 84 0.34 -6.18 -12.48
N GLY A 85 0.17 -5.31 -13.46
CA GLY A 85 1.25 -4.50 -14.03
C GLY A 85 1.91 -3.54 -13.03
N ILE A 86 1.13 -2.94 -12.11
CA ILE A 86 1.69 -2.15 -11.02
C ILE A 86 2.51 -3.02 -10.08
N ILE A 87 2.01 -4.21 -9.72
CA ILE A 87 2.71 -5.13 -8.80
C ILE A 87 4.07 -5.57 -9.38
N SER A 88 4.14 -5.88 -10.68
CA SER A 88 5.38 -6.34 -11.32
C SER A 88 6.42 -5.23 -11.50
N ASN A 89 6.00 -3.98 -11.68
CA ASN A 89 6.88 -2.85 -11.92
C ASN A 89 7.17 -2.01 -10.66
N ALA A 90 6.51 -2.30 -9.54
CA ALA A 90 6.66 -1.53 -8.32
C ALA A 90 8.08 -1.65 -7.74
N SER A 91 8.83 -0.54 -7.77
CA SER A 91 10.13 -0.45 -7.08
C SER A 91 9.99 -0.24 -5.57
N ASN A 92 8.79 0.12 -5.10
CA ASN A 92 8.50 0.37 -3.69
C ASN A 92 7.74 -0.82 -3.08
N PRO A 93 8.27 -1.49 -2.04
CA PRO A 93 7.63 -2.66 -1.43
C PRO A 93 6.28 -2.35 -0.80
N THR A 94 6.10 -1.16 -0.23
CA THR A 94 4.83 -0.70 0.35
C THR A 94 3.75 -0.56 -0.74
N LEU A 95 4.11 0.03 -1.88
CA LEU A 95 3.19 0.16 -3.02
C LEU A 95 2.80 -1.21 -3.55
N ALA A 96 3.79 -2.08 -3.75
CA ALA A 96 3.55 -3.44 -4.24
C ALA A 96 2.65 -4.23 -3.28
N ALA A 97 2.86 -4.10 -1.97
CA ALA A 97 2.01 -4.72 -0.95
C ALA A 97 0.58 -4.19 -0.97
N SER A 98 0.38 -2.87 -1.03
CA SER A 98 -0.95 -2.26 -1.15
C SER A 98 -1.68 -2.73 -2.41
N ALA A 99 -0.99 -2.77 -3.55
CA ALA A 99 -1.55 -3.25 -4.82
C ALA A 99 -1.94 -4.72 -4.77
N ARG A 100 -1.10 -5.58 -4.15
CA ARG A 100 -1.42 -7.00 -3.91
C ARG A 100 -2.66 -7.17 -3.05
N ILE A 101 -2.76 -6.43 -1.95
CA ILE A 101 -3.93 -6.48 -1.04
C ILE A 101 -5.20 -6.07 -1.78
N GLN A 102 -5.15 -4.99 -2.56
CA GLN A 102 -6.30 -4.52 -3.31
C GLN A 102 -6.70 -5.49 -4.44
N LEU A 103 -5.72 -6.02 -5.18
CA LEU A 103 -5.96 -7.04 -6.21
C LEU A 103 -6.65 -8.26 -5.61
N ALA A 104 -6.14 -8.78 -4.50
CA ALA A 104 -6.72 -9.92 -3.80
C ALA A 104 -8.15 -9.65 -3.32
N ALA A 105 -8.42 -8.45 -2.80
CA ALA A 105 -9.77 -8.05 -2.42
C ALA A 105 -10.73 -8.04 -3.61
N ALA A 106 -10.32 -7.48 -4.75
CA ALA A 106 -11.12 -7.42 -5.96
C ALA A 106 -11.36 -8.82 -6.57
N LEU A 107 -10.34 -9.68 -6.58
CA LEU A 107 -10.46 -11.08 -7.01
C LEU A 107 -11.46 -11.84 -6.15
N ARG A 108 -11.36 -11.72 -4.82
CA ARG A 108 -12.30 -12.36 -3.88
C ARG A 108 -13.73 -11.83 -4.03
N GLU A 109 -13.90 -10.53 -4.23
CA GLU A 109 -15.21 -9.95 -4.53
C GLU A 109 -15.78 -10.54 -5.84
N SER A 110 -14.98 -10.57 -6.90
CA SER A 110 -15.41 -11.11 -8.19
C SER A 110 -15.78 -12.59 -8.12
N ALA A 111 -15.06 -13.36 -7.29
CA ALA A 111 -15.26 -14.79 -7.15
C ALA A 111 -16.59 -15.19 -6.49
N THR A 112 -17.25 -14.25 -5.81
CA THR A 112 -18.48 -14.52 -5.04
C THR A 112 -19.74 -13.95 -5.70
N GLN A 113 -19.62 -13.21 -6.82
CA GLN A 113 -20.72 -12.47 -7.44
C GLN A 113 -21.73 -13.35 -8.20
N THR A 114 -21.31 -14.48 -8.77
CA THR A 114 -22.11 -15.24 -9.74
C THR A 114 -22.92 -16.39 -9.12
N GLY A 115 -22.99 -16.47 -7.78
CA GLY A 115 -23.65 -17.55 -7.05
C GLY A 115 -22.89 -18.88 -7.07
N THR A 116 -21.91 -19.03 -7.96
CA THR A 116 -20.88 -20.08 -7.95
C THR A 116 -19.54 -19.49 -7.56
N ILE A 117 -18.83 -20.16 -6.67
CA ILE A 117 -17.50 -19.72 -6.25
C ILE A 117 -16.51 -19.92 -7.41
N ASP A 118 -15.92 -18.84 -7.91
CA ASP A 118 -14.77 -18.91 -8.81
C ASP A 118 -13.51 -19.28 -8.01
N GLN A 119 -13.18 -20.57 -8.02
CA GLN A 119 -12.02 -21.09 -7.31
C GLN A 119 -10.70 -20.55 -7.87
N ALA A 120 -10.62 -20.27 -9.18
CA ALA A 120 -9.38 -19.79 -9.81
C ALA A 120 -9.05 -18.38 -9.33
N ALA A 121 -10.05 -17.49 -9.27
CA ALA A 121 -9.88 -16.14 -8.75
C ALA A 121 -9.49 -16.13 -7.25
N LEU A 122 -10.05 -17.03 -6.43
CA LEU A 122 -9.65 -17.16 -5.03
C LEU A 122 -8.24 -17.73 -4.85
N GLN A 123 -7.85 -18.69 -5.70
CA GLN A 123 -6.50 -19.23 -5.71
C GLN A 123 -5.48 -18.14 -6.08
N GLU A 124 -5.79 -17.32 -7.08
CA GLU A 124 -4.95 -16.17 -7.42
C GLU A 124 -4.86 -15.16 -6.26
N SER A 125 -5.96 -14.87 -5.58
CA SER A 125 -5.96 -14.02 -4.38
C SER A 125 -4.98 -14.53 -3.32
N ILE A 126 -4.93 -15.85 -3.10
CA ILE A 126 -3.98 -16.50 -2.19
C ILE A 126 -2.54 -16.33 -2.69
N GLU A 127 -2.28 -16.62 -3.96
CA GLU A 127 -0.94 -16.52 -4.56
C GLU A 127 -0.35 -15.11 -4.48
N VAL A 128 -1.18 -14.10 -4.72
CA VAL A 128 -0.81 -12.69 -4.67
C VAL A 128 -0.48 -12.24 -3.24
N LEU A 129 -1.15 -12.78 -2.23
CA LEU A 129 -0.97 -12.38 -0.82
C LEU A 129 0.11 -13.18 -0.08
N LYS A 130 0.32 -14.45 -0.43
CA LYS A 130 1.24 -15.37 0.28
C LYS A 130 2.65 -14.81 0.49
N PRO A 131 3.28 -14.10 -0.47
CA PRO A 131 4.61 -13.51 -0.26
C PRO A 131 4.64 -12.49 0.89
N LEU A 132 3.53 -11.78 1.14
CA LEU A 132 3.47 -10.70 2.12
C LEU A 132 3.53 -11.17 3.57
N LEU A 133 3.27 -12.45 3.86
CA LEU A 133 3.36 -12.99 5.23
C LEU A 133 4.77 -12.87 5.80
N ASN A 134 5.78 -13.10 4.95
CA ASN A 134 7.18 -13.17 5.35
C ASN A 134 7.99 -11.94 4.88
N GLU A 135 7.34 -10.96 4.24
CA GLU A 135 8.01 -9.81 3.68
C GLU A 135 8.57 -8.91 4.82
N PRO A 136 9.91 -8.76 4.91
CA PRO A 136 10.53 -7.95 5.94
C PRO A 136 10.29 -6.46 5.68
N GLY A 137 10.11 -5.67 6.74
CA GLY A 137 9.98 -4.22 6.63
C GLY A 137 8.57 -3.72 6.26
N LEU A 138 7.59 -4.61 6.04
CA LEU A 138 6.18 -4.19 5.97
C LEU A 138 5.72 -3.60 7.30
N SER A 139 4.99 -2.48 7.20
CA SER A 139 4.33 -1.89 8.36
C SER A 139 3.39 -2.91 9.01
N PRO A 140 3.20 -2.86 10.34
CA PRO A 140 2.25 -3.72 11.05
C PRO A 140 0.86 -3.74 10.41
N THR A 141 0.41 -2.57 9.94
CA THR A 141 -0.90 -2.43 9.31
C THR A 141 -1.01 -3.20 8.00
N LEU A 142 -0.03 -3.07 7.11
CA LEU A 142 -0.04 -3.78 5.83
C LEU A 142 0.14 -5.29 6.01
N ALA A 143 1.04 -5.69 6.91
CA ALA A 143 1.24 -7.11 7.22
C ALA A 143 -0.03 -7.76 7.79
N GLY A 144 -0.72 -7.06 8.72
CA GLY A 144 -1.96 -7.54 9.31
C GLY A 144 -3.11 -7.60 8.28
N ALA A 145 -3.24 -6.57 7.44
CA ALA A 145 -4.23 -6.54 6.36
C ALA A 145 -4.02 -7.68 5.35
N ALA A 146 -2.77 -7.93 4.95
CA ALA A 146 -2.43 -9.03 4.04
C ALA A 146 -2.73 -10.40 4.68
N ALA A 147 -2.32 -10.61 5.93
CA ALA A 147 -2.54 -11.86 6.66
C ALA A 147 -4.04 -12.15 6.85
N LEU A 148 -4.83 -11.17 7.29
CA LEU A 148 -6.28 -11.34 7.40
C LEU A 148 -6.93 -11.62 6.03
N SER A 149 -6.55 -10.88 4.99
CA SER A 149 -7.12 -11.08 3.65
C SER A 149 -6.78 -12.46 3.09
N LEU A 150 -5.59 -12.97 3.39
CA LEU A 150 -5.14 -14.31 3.01
C LEU A 150 -5.96 -15.37 3.74
N ALA A 151 -6.11 -15.25 5.06
CA ALA A 151 -6.93 -16.15 5.86
C ALA A 151 -8.39 -16.16 5.38
N SER A 152 -8.98 -15.00 5.08
CA SER A 152 -10.34 -14.92 4.52
C SER A 152 -10.46 -15.55 3.13
N SER A 153 -9.41 -15.54 2.32
CA SER A 153 -9.40 -16.25 1.04
C SER A 153 -9.41 -17.78 1.25
N TYR A 154 -8.63 -18.27 2.22
CA TYR A 154 -8.67 -19.67 2.66
C TYR A 154 -10.03 -20.09 3.22
N GLU A 155 -10.65 -19.28 4.09
CA GLU A 155 -12.01 -19.54 4.61
C GLU A 155 -13.04 -19.66 3.49
N THR A 156 -12.97 -18.77 2.48
CA THR A 156 -13.91 -18.79 1.34
C THR A 156 -13.78 -20.09 0.54
N LEU A 157 -12.56 -20.64 0.41
CA LEU A 157 -12.30 -21.94 -0.22
C LEU A 157 -12.54 -23.14 0.71
N ARG A 158 -13.00 -22.92 1.96
CA ARG A 158 -13.12 -23.94 3.01
C ARG A 158 -11.80 -24.64 3.35
N GLN A 159 -10.67 -23.98 3.10
CA GLN A 159 -9.32 -24.38 3.50
C GLN A 159 -9.08 -23.91 4.94
N PHE A 160 -9.82 -24.48 5.89
CA PHE A 160 -9.89 -23.98 7.26
C PHE A 160 -8.58 -24.18 8.03
N ASP A 161 -7.83 -25.23 7.75
CA ASP A 161 -6.54 -25.50 8.42
C ASP A 161 -5.50 -24.43 8.04
N GLU A 162 -5.49 -24.00 6.79
CA GLU A 162 -4.64 -22.92 6.29
C GLU A 162 -5.07 -21.56 6.84
N ALA A 163 -6.37 -21.30 6.91
CA ALA A 163 -6.90 -20.09 7.54
C ALA A 163 -6.48 -20.00 9.03
N GLU A 164 -6.67 -21.09 9.77
CA GLU A 164 -6.26 -21.23 11.17
C GLU A 164 -4.77 -20.99 11.36
N HIS A 165 -3.93 -21.56 10.48
CA HIS A 165 -2.49 -21.33 10.52
C HIS A 165 -2.14 -19.85 10.37
N VAL A 166 -2.78 -19.14 9.43
CA VAL A 166 -2.51 -17.70 9.21
C VAL A 166 -2.98 -16.85 10.40
N TYR A 167 -4.13 -17.15 11.00
CA TYR A 167 -4.57 -16.44 12.21
C TYR A 167 -3.61 -16.67 13.38
N ASN A 168 -3.12 -17.89 13.56
CA ASN A 168 -2.13 -18.21 14.59
C ASN A 168 -0.80 -17.47 14.38
N ILE A 169 -0.38 -17.19 13.15
CA ILE A 169 0.79 -16.34 12.87
C ILE A 169 0.57 -14.92 13.43
N ILE A 170 -0.64 -14.35 13.28
CA ILE A 170 -0.97 -13.03 13.82
C ILE A 170 -0.93 -13.07 15.35
N LEU A 171 -1.56 -14.07 15.97
CA LEU A 171 -1.59 -14.23 17.42
C LEU A 171 -0.22 -14.51 18.04
N SER A 172 0.66 -15.20 17.32
CA SER A 172 2.03 -15.51 17.80
C SER A 172 2.95 -14.29 17.74
N ASN A 173 2.56 -13.23 17.03
CA ASN A 173 3.38 -12.04 16.82
C ASN A 173 2.69 -10.76 17.32
N GLN A 174 2.08 -10.82 18.50
CA GLN A 174 1.29 -9.71 19.07
C GLN A 174 2.09 -8.41 19.15
N GLN A 175 3.38 -8.50 19.47
CA GLN A 175 4.25 -7.31 19.57
C GLN A 175 4.40 -6.59 18.24
N ARG A 176 4.51 -7.32 17.11
CA ARG A 176 4.56 -6.70 15.78
C ARG A 176 3.27 -5.92 15.49
N PHE A 177 2.13 -6.44 15.94
CA PHE A 177 0.81 -5.89 15.68
C PHE A 177 0.26 -5.01 16.80
N ALA A 178 1.09 -4.62 17.77
CA ALA A 178 0.70 -3.75 18.87
C ALA A 178 0.14 -2.42 18.34
N GLY A 179 -1.00 -1.98 18.89
CA GLY A 179 -1.70 -0.78 18.46
C GLY A 179 -2.59 -0.95 17.22
N THR A 180 -2.69 -2.16 16.66
CA THR A 180 -3.66 -2.50 15.61
C THR A 180 -4.77 -3.41 16.16
N ASN A 181 -5.89 -3.55 15.44
CA ASN A 181 -6.96 -4.46 15.84
C ASN A 181 -6.79 -5.89 15.27
N TYR A 182 -5.70 -6.19 14.56
CA TYR A 182 -5.53 -7.46 13.84
C TYR A 182 -5.48 -8.68 14.77
N VAL A 183 -4.86 -8.53 15.94
CA VAL A 183 -4.78 -9.62 16.95
C VAL A 183 -6.17 -10.00 17.45
N ASN A 184 -7.02 -9.02 17.76
CA ASN A 184 -8.38 -9.26 18.25
C ASN A 184 -9.25 -9.92 17.17
N VAL A 185 -9.18 -9.43 15.93
CA VAL A 185 -9.93 -10.01 14.80
C VAL A 185 -9.49 -11.45 14.53
N ALA A 186 -8.18 -11.74 14.59
CA ALA A 186 -7.67 -13.10 14.42
C ALA A 186 -8.15 -14.05 15.53
N ALA A 187 -8.18 -13.58 16.79
CA ALA A 187 -8.71 -14.36 17.91
C ALA A 187 -10.20 -14.69 17.74
N GLU A 188 -11.02 -13.69 17.41
CA GLU A 188 -12.46 -13.86 17.16
C GLU A 188 -12.73 -14.81 15.99
N ARG A 189 -11.95 -14.71 14.91
CA ARG A 189 -12.06 -15.63 13.76
C ARG A 189 -11.71 -17.06 14.15
N LEU A 190 -10.66 -17.27 14.93
CA LEU A 190 -10.31 -18.60 15.44
C LEU A 190 -11.38 -19.21 16.34
N GLU A 191 -12.06 -18.40 17.16
CA GLU A 191 -13.16 -18.86 18.01
C GLU A 191 -14.38 -19.31 17.17
N THR A 192 -14.64 -18.62 16.06
CA THR A 192 -15.80 -18.89 15.18
C THR A 192 -15.52 -19.92 14.09
N LEU A 193 -14.25 -20.20 13.76
CA LEU A 193 -13.83 -21.14 12.72
C LEU A 193 -14.42 -22.55 12.87
N PRO A 194 -14.51 -23.16 14.08
CA PRO A 194 -15.12 -24.48 14.25
C PRO A 194 -16.59 -24.54 13.84
N GLU A 195 -17.35 -23.45 14.04
CA GLU A 195 -18.74 -23.37 13.60
C GLU A 195 -18.83 -23.32 12.07
N LEU A 196 -17.92 -22.59 11.40
CA LEU A 196 -17.85 -22.53 9.93
C LEU A 196 -17.51 -23.88 9.28
N ARG A 197 -16.79 -24.76 9.99
CA ARG A 197 -16.48 -26.12 9.52
C ARG A 197 -17.72 -27.02 9.45
N LYS A 198 -18.77 -26.74 10.24
CA LYS A 198 -19.97 -27.59 10.28
C LYS A 198 -20.76 -27.45 8.96
N PRO A 199 -21.24 -28.55 8.36
CA PRO A 199 -22.17 -28.47 7.24
C PRO A 199 -23.44 -27.71 7.64
N VAL A 200 -23.94 -26.87 6.73
CA VAL A 200 -25.22 -26.19 6.93
C VAL A 200 -26.33 -27.18 6.62
N GLU A 201 -27.04 -27.64 7.65
CA GLU A 201 -28.22 -28.48 7.50
C GLU A 201 -29.47 -27.60 7.38
N PHE A 202 -30.11 -27.59 6.21
CA PHE A 202 -31.41 -26.96 6.05
C PHE A 202 -32.47 -27.93 6.57
N ALA A 203 -33.19 -27.54 7.63
CA ALA A 203 -34.36 -28.29 8.08
C ALA A 203 -35.38 -28.37 6.93
N ALA A 204 -35.95 -29.55 6.70
CA ALA A 204 -37.04 -29.71 5.75
C ALA A 204 -38.17 -28.74 6.13
N GLY A 205 -38.53 -27.84 5.20
CA GLY A 205 -39.63 -26.89 5.42
C GLY A 205 -40.92 -27.63 5.77
N LEU A 206 -41.77 -27.00 6.59
CA LEU A 206 -43.13 -27.48 6.78
C LEU A 206 -43.79 -27.69 5.41
N PRO A 207 -44.58 -28.76 5.22
CA PRO A 207 -45.29 -28.97 3.96
C PRO A 207 -46.07 -27.70 3.61
N PRO A 208 -46.09 -27.31 2.32
CA PRO A 208 -46.78 -26.09 1.91
C PRO A 208 -48.22 -26.12 2.42
N PRO A 209 -48.74 -25.00 2.96
CA PRO A 209 -50.10 -24.95 3.47
C PRO A 209 -51.10 -25.39 2.39
N PRO A 210 -52.17 -26.12 2.75
CA PRO A 210 -53.15 -26.60 1.80
C PRO A 210 -53.70 -25.44 0.96
N THR A 211 -53.74 -25.65 -0.36
CA THR A 211 -54.21 -24.69 -1.37
C THR A 211 -55.64 -24.28 -1.03
N GLY A 212 -55.83 -23.06 -0.51
CA GLY A 212 -57.14 -22.59 -0.05
C GLY A 212 -57.12 -21.46 0.98
N MET A 213 -55.97 -21.14 1.57
CA MET A 213 -55.84 -19.89 2.33
C MET A 213 -55.63 -18.70 1.37
N PRO A 214 -56.25 -17.54 1.63
CA PRO A 214 -56.09 -16.38 0.77
C PRO A 214 -54.62 -16.03 0.66
N THR A 215 -54.14 -15.89 -0.58
CA THR A 215 -52.84 -15.33 -0.91
C THR A 215 -52.63 -14.08 -0.06
N VAL A 216 -51.69 -14.13 0.89
CA VAL A 216 -51.16 -12.92 1.50
C VAL A 216 -50.38 -12.24 0.39
N THR A 217 -51.03 -11.32 -0.32
CA THR A 217 -50.35 -10.36 -1.18
C THR A 217 -49.40 -9.59 -0.27
N VAL A 218 -48.11 -9.92 -0.34
CA VAL A 218 -47.06 -9.07 0.23
C VAL A 218 -47.12 -7.76 -0.54
N GLN A 219 -47.84 -6.79 0.02
CA GLN A 219 -47.96 -5.47 -0.56
C GLN A 219 -46.61 -4.78 -0.38
N GLN A 220 -45.80 -4.80 -1.43
CA GLN A 220 -44.54 -4.10 -1.50
C GLN A 220 -44.81 -2.59 -1.36
N PRO A 221 -44.35 -1.92 -0.30
CA PRO A 221 -44.62 -0.49 -0.13
C PRO A 221 -43.75 0.27 -1.12
N GLY A 222 -44.39 0.91 -2.12
CA GLY A 222 -43.75 1.97 -2.89
C GLY A 222 -43.65 1.80 -4.41
N SER A 223 -44.50 1.03 -5.08
CA SER A 223 -44.66 1.18 -6.54
C SER A 223 -45.69 2.29 -6.82
N THR A 224 -45.21 3.53 -6.92
CA THR A 224 -45.96 4.63 -7.53
C THR A 224 -46.20 4.30 -9.01
N SER A 225 -47.45 4.01 -9.39
CA SER A 225 -47.84 3.95 -10.80
C SER A 225 -47.75 5.35 -11.43
N PRO A 226 -47.33 5.47 -12.70
CA PRO A 226 -47.35 6.73 -13.43
C PRO A 226 -48.79 7.16 -13.70
N MET A 227 -49.08 8.41 -13.33
CA MET A 227 -50.34 9.10 -13.63
C MET A 227 -50.43 9.29 -15.16
N GLN A 228 -51.32 8.53 -15.81
CA GLN A 228 -51.79 8.88 -17.15
C GLN A 228 -52.70 10.11 -17.01
N LEU A 229 -52.25 11.25 -17.55
CA LEU A 229 -53.10 12.40 -17.79
C LEU A 229 -53.89 12.14 -19.08
N ASP A 230 -55.19 11.91 -18.93
CA ASP A 230 -56.15 12.09 -20.03
C ASP A 230 -56.61 13.56 -20.03
N VAL A 231 -56.25 14.29 -21.09
CA VAL A 231 -57.06 15.37 -21.71
C VAL A 231 -56.85 15.29 -23.22
#